data_AF-A0A1G8BFA6-F1
#
_entry.id   AF-A0A1G8BFA6-F1
#
_cell.length_a   1.000
_cell.length_b   1.000
_cell.length_c   1.000
_cell.angle_alpha   90.00
_cell.angle_beta   90.00
_cell.angle_gamma   90.00
#
_symmetry.space_group_name_H-M   'P 1'
#
loop_
_entity.id
_entity.type
_entity.pdbx_description
1 polymer ?
#
loop_
_entity_poly.entity_id
_entity_poly.type
_entity_poly.pdbx_seq_one_letter_code
_entity_poly.pdbx_strand_id
1 'polypeptide(L)'
;MFARKKGLDHHSIKSTEAHVKKGIYHIQNVNNYHKRLKDWLAHFNGVASKYLDNYLAWFRFLDSKGFEKTKENLKDMLYTSCLYQMRETYRSLRLSEFSVA
;
A
#
# COMPACT_ATOMS: atom_id res chain seq x y z
N MET A 1 -2.18 0.23 20.77
CA MET A 1 -1.29 1.03 19.90
C MET A 1 -0.38 0.08 19.14
N PHE A 2 -0.69 -0.21 17.86
CA PHE A 2 0.03 -1.20 17.03
C PHE A 2 1.54 -0.93 16.95
N ALA A 3 1.92 0.33 16.70
CA ALA A 3 3.32 0.76 16.61
C ALA A 3 4.10 0.45 17.90
N ARG A 4 3.54 0.77 19.08
CA ARG A 4 4.13 0.45 20.37
C ARG A 4 4.28 -1.06 20.60
N LYS A 5 3.30 -1.87 20.18
CA LYS A 5 3.34 -3.35 20.28
C LYS A 5 4.40 -3.96 19.36
N LYS A 6 4.71 -3.31 18.23
CA LYS A 6 5.70 -3.76 17.24
C LYS A 6 7.07 -3.07 17.37
N GLY A 7 7.28 -2.22 18.38
CA GLY A 7 8.54 -1.47 18.55
C GLY A 7 8.83 -0.47 17.43
N LEU A 8 7.80 -0.01 16.72
CA LEU A 8 7.94 0.93 15.60
C LEU A 8 7.87 2.37 16.10
N ASP A 9 8.79 3.21 15.62
CA ASP A 9 8.76 4.64 15.87
C ASP A 9 7.53 5.27 15.17
N HIS A 10 6.70 5.98 15.95
CA HIS A 10 5.48 6.59 15.45
C HIS A 10 5.65 8.11 15.34
N HIS A 11 5.57 8.61 14.11
CA HIS A 11 5.60 10.04 13.84
C HIS A 11 4.24 10.53 13.35
N SER A 12 3.51 11.24 14.21
CA SER A 12 2.30 11.96 13.80
C SER A 12 2.68 13.23 13.02
N ILE A 13 2.13 13.38 11.81
CA ILE A 13 2.31 14.57 10.95
C ILE A 13 0.96 15.29 10.95
N LYS A 14 0.90 16.44 11.64
CA LYS A 14 -0.31 17.27 11.71
C LYS A 14 -0.26 18.34 10.63
N SER A 15 -1.36 18.51 9.90
CA SER A 15 -1.46 19.53 8.84
C SER A 15 -1.41 20.97 9.38
N THR A 16 -1.69 21.18 10.67
CA THR A 16 -1.89 22.52 11.27
C THR A 16 -0.60 23.16 11.78
N GLU A 17 0.40 22.36 12.16
CA GLU A 17 1.60 22.85 12.86
C GLU A 17 2.85 22.87 11.95
N ALA A 18 2.96 21.94 11.00
CA ALA A 18 3.97 21.96 9.94
C ALA A 18 3.63 20.94 8.83
N HIS A 19 3.61 21.38 7.56
CA HIS A 19 3.36 20.49 6.42
C HIS A 19 4.52 19.52 6.12
N VAL A 20 5.70 19.77 6.70
CA VAL A 20 6.93 19.00 6.54
C VAL A 20 7.47 18.64 7.92
N LYS A 21 7.62 17.34 8.21
CA LYS A 21 8.24 16.83 9.44
C LYS A 21 9.57 16.15 9.10
N LYS A 22 10.63 16.45 9.86
CA LYS A 22 12.01 15.94 9.63
C LYS A 22 12.55 16.17 8.20
N GLY A 23 12.08 17.18 7.47
CA GLY A 23 12.54 17.53 6.11
C GLY A 23 12.13 16.55 5.00
N ILE A 24 11.96 15.27 5.31
CA ILE A 24 11.67 14.19 4.35
C ILE A 24 10.19 13.78 4.33
N TYR A 25 9.42 14.06 5.38
CA TYR A 25 8.02 13.63 5.48
C TYR A 25 7.08 14.80 5.21
N HIS A 26 6.63 14.90 3.96
CA HIS A 26 5.65 15.90 3.55
C HIS A 26 4.23 15.30 3.54
N ILE A 27 3.30 15.90 4.29
CA ILE A 27 1.91 15.44 4.35
C ILE A 27 1.24 15.41 2.96
N GLN A 28 1.65 16.30 2.06
CA GLN A 28 1.10 16.37 0.71
C GLN A 28 1.49 15.15 -0.13
N ASN A 29 2.69 14.59 0.04
CA ASN A 29 3.08 13.35 -0.65
C ASN A 29 2.20 12.19 -0.20
N VAL A 30 1.92 12.10 1.10
CA VAL A 30 1.04 11.08 1.68
C VAL A 30 -0.40 11.26 1.18
N ASN A 31 -0.91 12.50 1.19
CA ASN A 31 -2.25 12.82 0.69
C ASN A 31 -2.39 12.50 -0.80
N ASN A 32 -1.39 12.85 -1.61
CA ASN A 32 -1.36 12.53 -3.04
C ASN A 32 -1.34 11.03 -3.28
N TYR A 33 -0.52 10.28 -2.53
CA TYR A 33 -0.49 8.81 -2.61
C TYR A 33 -1.86 8.20 -2.24
N HIS A 34 -2.47 8.65 -1.14
CA HIS A 34 -3.80 8.21 -0.74
C HIS A 34 -4.88 8.53 -1.78
N LYS A 35 -4.82 9.72 -2.40
CA LYS A 35 -5.74 10.11 -3.47
C LYS A 35 -5.61 9.16 -4.67
N ARG A 36 -4.40 8.93 -5.18
CA ARG A 36 -4.16 8.00 -6.30
C ARG A 36 -4.65 6.60 -5.99
N LEU A 37 -4.42 6.10 -4.77
CA LEU A 37 -4.93 4.80 -4.35
C LEU A 37 -6.46 4.74 -4.35
N LYS A 38 -7.13 5.76 -3.79
CA LYS A 38 -8.60 5.83 -3.78
C LYS A 38 -9.18 5.90 -5.18
N ASP A 39 -8.63 6.79 -6.01
CA ASP A 39 -9.07 6.97 -7.39
C ASP A 39 -8.90 5.66 -8.18
N TRP A 40 -7.78 4.96 -7.98
CA TRP A 40 -7.57 3.65 -8.60
C TRP A 40 -8.56 2.60 -8.09
N LEU A 41 -8.80 2.51 -6.77
CA LEU A 41 -9.75 1.56 -6.20
C LEU A 41 -11.20 1.83 -6.61
N ALA A 42 -11.56 3.08 -6.93
CA ALA A 42 -12.92 3.45 -7.33
C ALA A 42 -13.38 2.78 -8.64
N HIS A 43 -12.46 2.27 -9.46
CA HIS A 43 -12.78 1.53 -10.68
C HIS A 43 -13.35 0.12 -10.41
N PHE A 44 -13.23 -0.37 -9.18
CA PHE A 44 -13.75 -1.68 -8.79
C PHE A 44 -15.10 -1.50 -8.08
N ASN A 45 -16.10 -2.31 -8.43
CA ASN A 45 -17.43 -2.32 -7.79
C ASN A 45 -17.43 -3.01 -6.41
N GLY A 46 -16.38 -2.81 -5.62
CA GLY A 46 -16.11 -3.50 -4.37
C GLY A 46 -14.75 -4.21 -4.38
N VAL A 47 -13.97 -3.95 -3.34
CA VAL A 47 -12.64 -4.56 -3.16
C VAL A 47 -12.80 -5.75 -2.22
N ALA A 48 -12.62 -6.95 -2.75
CA ALA A 48 -12.69 -8.16 -1.94
C ALA A 48 -11.53 -8.18 -0.93
N SER A 49 -11.85 -8.07 0.38
CA SER A 49 -10.83 -8.04 1.43
C SER A 49 -9.91 -9.26 1.43
N LYS A 50 -10.40 -10.42 0.95
CA LYS A 50 -9.61 -11.65 0.76
C LYS A 50 -8.38 -11.43 -0.15
N TYR A 51 -8.48 -10.53 -1.13
CA TYR A 51 -7.44 -10.29 -2.13
C TYR A 51 -6.83 -8.90 -2.00
N LEU A 52 -7.03 -8.21 -0.87
CA LEU A 52 -6.55 -6.83 -0.68
C LEU A 52 -5.04 -6.70 -0.98
N ASP A 53 -4.24 -7.69 -0.58
CA ASP A 53 -2.79 -7.69 -0.83
C ASP A 53 -2.46 -7.72 -2.33
N ASN A 54 -3.25 -8.44 -3.14
CA ASN A 54 -3.10 -8.44 -4.60
C ASN A 54 -3.43 -7.07 -5.20
N TYR A 55 -4.52 -6.44 -4.74
CA TYR A 55 -4.87 -5.10 -5.20
C TYR A 55 -3.77 -4.09 -4.85
N LEU A 56 -3.23 -4.14 -3.63
CA LEU A 56 -2.18 -3.23 -3.20
C LEU A 56 -0.87 -3.47 -3.96
N ALA A 57 -0.49 -4.73 -4.22
CA ALA A 57 0.67 -5.05 -5.03
C ALA A 57 0.52 -4.51 -6.47
N TRP A 58 -0.67 -4.70 -7.06
CA TRP A 58 -0.97 -4.19 -8.39
C TRP A 58 -0.93 -2.65 -8.44
N PHE A 59 -1.55 -1.99 -7.46
CA PHE A 59 -1.49 -0.53 -7.35
C PHE A 59 -0.06 -0.02 -7.24
N ARG A 60 0.78 -0.62 -6.38
CA ARG A 60 2.18 -0.21 -6.22
C ARG A 60 2.98 -0.36 -7.50
N PHE A 61 2.74 -1.43 -8.25
CA PHE A 61 3.34 -1.61 -9.56
C PHE A 61 2.93 -0.48 -10.51
N LEU A 62 1.63 -0.19 -10.62
CA LEU A 62 1.12 0.88 -11.50
C LEU A 62 1.63 2.26 -11.10
N ASP A 63 1.64 2.58 -9.80
CA ASP A 63 2.13 3.86 -9.26
C ASP A 63 3.62 4.05 -9.61
N SER A 64 4.42 2.99 -9.54
CA SER A 64 5.85 3.04 -9.91
C SER A 64 6.12 3.26 -11.40
N LYS A 65 5.15 2.88 -12.25
CA LYS A 65 5.20 3.03 -13.71
C LYS A 65 4.35 4.21 -14.22
N GLY A 66 3.90 5.10 -13.33
CA GLY A 66 3.12 6.28 -13.69
C GLY A 66 1.76 5.97 -14.34
N PHE A 67 1.19 4.79 -14.08
CA PHE A 67 -0.03 4.29 -14.74
C PHE A 67 0.07 4.19 -16.28
N GLU A 68 1.28 4.13 -16.82
CA GLU A 68 1.52 4.04 -18.26
C GLU A 68 1.10 2.68 -18.83
N LYS A 69 0.21 2.70 -19.82
CA LYS A 69 -0.31 1.50 -20.50
C LYS A 69 0.57 1.09 -21.68
N THR A 70 1.81 0.71 -21.41
CA THR A 70 2.72 0.18 -22.44
C THR A 70 2.73 -1.35 -22.46
N LYS A 71 3.02 -1.95 -23.61
CA LYS A 71 3.17 -3.41 -23.72
C LYS A 71 4.27 -3.94 -22.80
N GLU A 72 5.35 -3.17 -22.61
CA GLU A 72 6.45 -3.53 -21.73
C GLU A 72 6.04 -3.48 -20.25
N ASN A 73 5.30 -2.46 -19.81
CA ASN A 73 4.79 -2.40 -18.44
C ASN A 73 3.81 -3.56 -18.15
N LEU A 74 3.00 -3.97 -19.13
CA LEU A 74 2.12 -5.14 -18.97
C LEU A 74 2.92 -6.43 -18.81
N LYS A 75 3.98 -6.63 -19.60
CA LYS A 75 4.88 -7.79 -19.48
C LYS A 75 5.60 -7.79 -18.13
N ASP A 76 6.14 -6.65 -17.71
CA ASP A 76 6.80 -6.47 -16.42
C ASP A 76 5.87 -6.81 -15.26
N MET A 77 4.60 -6.41 -15.35
CA MET A 77 3.59 -6.72 -14.32
C MET A 77 3.40 -8.23 -14.19
N LEU A 78 3.20 -8.90 -15.33
CA LEU A 78 3.00 -10.35 -15.37
C LEU A 78 4.24 -11.09 -14.86
N TYR A 79 5.42 -10.69 -15.31
CA TYR A 79 6.69 -11.24 -14.84
C TYR A 79 6.83 -11.09 -13.32
N THR A 80 6.62 -9.89 -12.79
CA THR A 80 6.72 -9.60 -11.35
C THR A 80 5.72 -10.41 -10.52
N SER A 81 4.46 -10.52 -10.99
CA SER A 81 3.42 -11.26 -10.28
C SER A 81 3.69 -12.76 -10.18
N CYS A 82 4.37 -13.34 -11.17
CA CYS A 82 4.67 -14.77 -11.20
C CYS A 82 5.95 -15.13 -10.42
N LEU A 83 6.87 -14.19 -10.23
CA LEU A 83 8.12 -14.42 -9.50
C LEU A 83 7.98 -14.32 -8.00
N TYR A 84 7.07 -13.48 -7.52
CA TYR A 84 6.88 -13.28 -6.10
C TYR A 84 5.78 -14.21 -5.58
N GLN A 85 6.19 -15.27 -4.88
CA GLN A 85 5.25 -16.14 -4.18
C GLN A 85 4.64 -15.35 -3.00
N MET A 86 3.33 -15.11 -3.05
CA MET A 86 2.61 -14.46 -1.95
C MET A 86 2.48 -15.46 -0.79
N ARG A 87 3.40 -15.39 0.18
CA ARG A 87 3.44 -16.29 1.35
C ARG A 87 2.49 -15.85 2.47
N GLU A 88 2.23 -14.56 2.54
CA GLU A 88 1.35 -13.92 3.53
C GLU A 88 0.06 -13.52 2.83
N THR A 89 -1.08 -13.96 3.36
CA THR A 89 -2.41 -13.56 2.90
C THR A 89 -3.07 -12.65 3.92
N TYR A 90 -4.05 -11.85 3.52
CA TYR A 90 -4.89 -11.09 4.45
C TYR A 90 -5.40 -11.95 5.62
N ARG A 91 -5.69 -13.23 5.37
CA ARG A 91 -6.09 -14.17 6.42
C ARG A 91 -4.94 -14.50 7.38
N SER A 92 -3.72 -14.75 6.90
CA SER A 92 -2.56 -14.98 7.78
C SER A 92 -2.21 -13.73 8.58
N LEU A 93 -2.21 -12.56 7.94
CA LEU A 93 -1.95 -11.26 8.59
C LEU A 93 -3.00 -10.94 9.66
N ARG A 94 -4.30 -11.11 9.35
CA ARG A 94 -5.38 -10.89 10.32
C ARG A 94 -5.31 -11.86 11.50
N LEU A 95 -4.99 -13.13 11.25
CA LEU A 95 -4.91 -14.15 12.30
C LEU A 95 -3.62 -14.05 13.12
N SER A 96 -2.55 -13.45 12.58
CA SER A 96 -1.29 -13.22 13.32
C SER A 96 -1.45 -12.34 14.56
N GLU A 97 -2.47 -11.47 14.61
CA GLU A 97 -2.77 -10.69 15.81
C GLU A 97 -3.39 -11.53 16.94
N PHE A 98 -3.99 -12.67 16.59
CA PHE A 98 -4.67 -13.59 17.52
C PHE A 98 -3.84 -14.86 17.81
N SER A 99 -2.72 -15.08 17.11
CA SER A 99 -1.86 -16.24 17.30
C SER A 99 -0.80 -16.07 18.40
N VAL A 100 -0.88 -15.00 19.20
CA VAL A 100 -0.01 -14.81 20.37
C VAL A 100 -0.68 -15.49 21.56
N ALA A 101 -0.29 -16.75 21.79
CA ALA A 101 -0.41 -17.47 23.05
C ALA A 101 1.01 -17.93 23.44
#